data_AF-T1A7X9-F1
#
_entry.id   AF-T1A7X9-F1
#
_cell.length_a   1.000
_cell.length_b   1.000
_cell.length_c   1.000
_cell.angle_alpha   90.00
_cell.angle_beta   90.00
_cell.angle_gamma   90.00
#
_symmetry.space_group_name_H-M   'P 1'
#
loop_
_entity.id
_entity.type
_entity.pdbx_description
1 polymer ?
#
loop_
_entity_poly.entity_id
_entity_poly.type
_entity_poly.pdbx_seq_one_letter_code
_entity_poly.pdbx_strand_id
1 'polypeptide(L)'
;RLSRLGRRVGVVNFPIRAAYPVHGFILPGMFSATSATYPRSLRAEVERELGGPYPPEPSVFRESERAAWVRAATESVERRGRAAAALAERHRPEFLFALFRETDRLQHQLWDELARPVEEIPEELRAFWRATDRACAAIDRAFRAGGGPAVTFVISDHGHGRIESDFLTNRWLAEEGFLVFRDAPVGLSRRLFA
;
A
#
# COMPACT_ATOMS: atom_id res chain seq x y z
N ARG A 1 -18.48 -3.50 11.54
CA ARG A 1 -19.44 -4.43 12.21
C ARG A 1 -18.81 -5.15 13.40
N LEU A 2 -17.66 -5.82 13.24
CA LEU A 2 -16.94 -6.55 14.31
C LEU A 2 -16.74 -5.75 15.60
N SER A 3 -16.21 -4.53 15.52
CA SER A 3 -16.02 -3.68 16.70
C SER A 3 -17.32 -3.35 17.44
N ARG A 4 -18.46 -3.21 16.74
CA ARG A 4 -19.76 -2.98 17.39
C ARG A 4 -20.30 -4.23 18.08
N LEU A 5 -19.80 -5.41 17.70
CA LEU A 5 -20.08 -6.69 18.35
C LEU A 5 -19.08 -6.99 19.48
N GLY A 6 -18.31 -6.00 19.92
CA GLY A 6 -17.34 -6.14 21.01
C GLY A 6 -16.04 -6.85 20.63
N ARG A 7 -15.80 -7.17 19.35
CA ARG A 7 -14.56 -7.81 18.91
C ARG A 7 -13.41 -6.81 18.82
N ARG A 8 -12.22 -7.19 19.29
CA ARG A 8 -10.99 -6.37 19.11
C ARG A 8 -10.54 -6.40 17.66
N VAL A 9 -10.47 -5.23 17.02
CA VAL A 9 -10.14 -5.05 15.61
C VAL A 9 -8.83 -4.27 15.48
N GLY A 10 -7.89 -4.80 14.70
CA GLY A 10 -6.68 -4.13 14.26
C GLY A 10 -6.71 -3.86 12.76
N VAL A 11 -6.40 -2.64 12.35
CA VAL A 11 -6.31 -2.27 10.92
C VAL A 11 -5.02 -1.50 10.70
N VAL A 12 -4.22 -1.93 9.72
CA VAL A 12 -2.94 -1.34 9.36
C VAL A 12 -2.92 -0.96 7.88
N ASN A 13 -2.56 0.29 7.62
CA ASN A 13 -2.36 0.88 6.29
C ASN A 13 -3.59 0.87 5.38
N PHE A 14 -4.80 0.82 5.96
CA PHE A 14 -6.02 0.87 5.16
C PHE A 14 -6.21 2.28 4.56
N PRO A 15 -6.65 2.39 3.29
CA PRO A 15 -6.81 3.67 2.61
C PRO A 15 -8.03 4.42 3.16
N ILE A 16 -7.82 5.18 4.23
CA ILE A 16 -8.80 6.11 4.82
C ILE A 16 -8.11 7.40 5.25
N ARG A 17 -8.83 8.53 5.20
CA ARG A 17 -8.29 9.86 5.57
C ARG A 17 -7.96 10.00 7.05
N ALA A 18 -8.72 9.34 7.92
CA ALA A 18 -8.50 9.38 9.36
C ALA A 18 -9.12 8.14 10.01
N ALA A 19 -8.48 7.65 11.07
CA ALA A 19 -9.04 6.61 11.90
C ALA A 19 -10.27 7.12 12.67
N TYR A 20 -11.15 6.18 13.01
CA TYR A 20 -12.34 6.42 13.83
C TYR A 20 -12.35 5.45 15.02
N PRO A 21 -13.11 5.74 16.09
CA PRO A 21 -13.15 4.88 17.26
C PRO A 21 -13.58 3.45 16.94
N VAL A 22 -12.78 2.50 17.42
CA VAL A 22 -13.07 1.06 17.39
C VAL A 22 -12.65 0.42 18.71
N HIS A 23 -13.15 -0.77 19.00
CA HIS A 23 -12.57 -1.61 20.03
C HIS A 23 -11.29 -2.22 19.46
N GLY A 24 -10.13 -1.62 19.74
CA GLY A 24 -8.84 -2.00 19.16
C GLY A 24 -8.12 -0.79 18.55
N PHE A 25 -7.56 -0.94 17.36
CA PHE A 25 -6.72 0.09 16.74
C PHE A 25 -6.91 0.22 15.23
N ILE A 26 -6.60 1.41 14.72
CA ILE A 26 -6.53 1.73 13.30
C ILE A 26 -5.32 2.64 13.07
N LEU A 27 -4.41 2.17 12.22
CA LEU A 27 -3.29 2.92 11.65
C LEU A 27 -3.60 3.19 10.16
N PRO A 28 -4.02 4.40 9.77
CA PRO A 28 -4.38 4.71 8.38
C PRO A 28 -3.17 4.69 7.41
N GLY A 29 -3.47 4.60 6.11
CA GLY A 29 -2.54 4.76 4.98
C GLY A 29 -2.97 5.85 3.98
N MET A 30 -2.62 5.67 2.70
CA MET A 30 -3.00 6.40 1.44
C MET A 30 -3.15 7.92 1.44
N PHE A 31 -4.04 8.47 2.27
CA PHE A 31 -4.65 9.77 2.03
C PHE A 31 -3.99 10.92 2.78
N SER A 32 -3.10 10.65 3.73
CA SER A 32 -2.21 11.65 4.35
C SER A 32 -1.14 10.98 5.22
N ALA A 33 0.10 11.50 5.17
CA ALA A 33 1.19 11.10 6.06
C ALA A 33 0.88 11.37 7.54
N THR A 34 0.00 12.35 7.82
CA THR A 34 -0.39 12.79 9.17
C THR A 34 -1.78 12.32 9.56
N SER A 35 -2.33 11.32 8.86
CA SER A 35 -3.65 10.77 9.17
C SER A 35 -3.74 10.38 10.64
N ALA A 36 -4.76 10.90 11.33
CA ALA A 36 -4.99 10.63 12.73
C ALA A 36 -5.19 9.12 12.95
N THR A 37 -4.44 8.56 13.88
CA THR A 37 -4.56 7.15 14.28
C THR A 37 -5.62 7.00 15.37
N TYR A 38 -6.11 5.77 15.56
CA TYR A 38 -6.93 5.41 16.71
C TYR A 38 -6.30 4.22 17.44
N PRO A 39 -6.04 4.32 18.76
CA PRO A 39 -6.06 5.56 19.55
C PRO A 39 -5.05 6.59 19.00
N ARG A 40 -5.21 7.88 19.33
CA ARG A 40 -4.31 8.95 18.81
C ARG A 40 -2.83 8.73 19.16
N SER A 41 -2.56 8.02 20.26
CA SER A 41 -1.22 7.66 20.72
C SER A 41 -0.54 6.56 19.89
N LEU A 42 -1.30 5.83 19.07
CA LEU A 42 -0.82 4.65 18.34
C LEU A 42 0.36 4.97 17.42
N ARG A 43 0.34 6.14 16.76
CA ARG A 43 1.46 6.55 15.88
C ARG A 43 2.79 6.62 16.64
N ALA A 44 2.81 7.29 17.79
CA ALA A 44 4.01 7.43 18.61
C ALA A 44 4.47 6.08 19.19
N GLU A 45 3.54 5.17 19.46
CA GLU A 45 3.87 3.79 19.85
C GLU A 45 4.60 3.05 18.73
N VAL A 46 4.04 3.07 17.52
CA VAL A 46 4.62 2.42 16.34
C VAL A 46 5.97 3.01 15.96
N GLU A 47 6.12 4.33 16.00
CA GLU A 47 7.37 4.99 15.62
C GLU A 47 8.50 4.69 16.63
N ARG A 48 8.15 4.51 17.90
CA ARG A 48 9.10 4.09 18.94
C ARG A 48 9.55 2.65 18.72
N GLU A 49 8.62 1.75 18.37
CA GLU A 49 8.92 0.36 18.03
C GLU A 49 9.83 0.26 16.80
N LEU A 50 9.59 1.09 15.78
CA LEU A 50 10.39 1.12 14.57
C LEU A 50 11.73 1.85 14.73
N GLY A 51 11.96 2.56 15.84
CA GLY A 51 13.11 3.45 16.01
C GLY A 51 13.14 4.61 15.02
N GLY A 52 11.97 5.06 14.53
CA GLY A 52 11.85 6.11 13.53
C GLY A 52 10.43 6.24 12.95
N PRO A 53 10.22 7.13 11.95
CA PRO A 53 8.90 7.38 11.41
C PRO A 53 8.27 6.12 10.79
N TYR A 54 6.94 6.04 10.84
CA TYR A 54 6.19 5.02 10.11
C TYR A 54 6.38 5.24 8.60
N PRO A 55 6.63 4.18 7.80
CA PRO A 55 6.91 4.34 6.38
C PRO A 55 5.76 5.06 5.64
N PRO A 56 6.08 6.11 4.85
CA PRO A 56 5.10 6.74 3.97
C PRO A 56 4.70 5.80 2.83
N GLU A 57 3.74 6.24 2.02
CA GLU A 57 3.47 5.60 0.74
C GLU A 57 4.66 5.80 -0.22
N PRO A 58 4.92 4.86 -1.15
CA PRO A 58 5.97 5.02 -2.16
C PRO A 58 5.84 6.34 -2.92
N SER A 59 6.98 7.01 -3.15
CA SER A 59 7.04 8.24 -3.93
C SER A 59 6.70 8.00 -5.39
N VAL A 60 6.56 9.08 -6.15
CA VAL A 60 6.43 9.00 -7.62
C VAL A 60 7.66 8.29 -8.20
N PHE A 61 7.40 7.33 -9.09
CA PHE A 61 8.45 6.59 -9.77
C PHE A 61 9.13 7.45 -10.85
N ARG A 62 10.45 7.32 -10.95
CA ARG A 62 11.26 7.87 -12.02
C ARG A 62 12.26 6.83 -12.46
N GLU A 63 12.38 6.63 -13.77
CA GLU A 63 13.27 5.61 -14.34
C GLU A 63 14.73 5.80 -13.88
N SER A 64 15.21 7.05 -13.86
CA SER A 64 16.56 7.40 -13.38
C SER A 64 16.81 7.04 -11.91
N GLU A 65 15.75 6.83 -11.12
CA GLU A 65 15.80 6.53 -9.69
C GLU A 65 15.34 5.09 -9.38
N ARG A 66 15.10 4.24 -10.42
CA ARG A 66 14.49 2.91 -10.30
C ARG A 66 15.07 2.08 -9.15
N ALA A 67 16.39 1.92 -9.11
CA ALA A 67 17.05 1.09 -8.09
C ALA A 67 16.84 1.63 -6.66
N ALA A 68 16.86 2.96 -6.48
CA ALA A 68 16.59 3.57 -5.18
C ALA A 68 15.11 3.43 -4.79
N TRP A 69 14.21 3.57 -5.76
CA TRP A 69 12.77 3.42 -5.57
C TRP A 69 12.40 2.00 -5.13
N VAL A 70 12.93 0.97 -5.80
CA VAL A 70 12.70 -0.45 -5.44
C VAL A 70 13.24 -0.77 -4.04
N ARG A 71 14.41 -0.24 -3.67
CA ARG A 71 14.94 -0.38 -2.30
C ARG A 71 14.03 0.26 -1.27
N ALA A 72 13.53 1.47 -1.53
CA ALA A 72 12.62 2.17 -0.64
C ALA A 72 11.27 1.42 -0.50
N ALA A 73 10.74 0.86 -1.59
CA ALA A 73 9.55 0.03 -1.56
C ALA A 73 9.76 -1.23 -0.70
N THR A 74 10.90 -1.91 -0.87
CA THR A 74 11.28 -3.07 -0.04
C THR A 74 11.38 -2.70 1.44
N GLU A 75 12.08 -1.61 1.78
CA GLU A 75 12.19 -1.13 3.17
C GLU A 75 10.82 -0.77 3.76
N SER A 76 9.95 -0.15 2.96
CA SER A 76 8.58 0.19 3.36
C SER A 76 7.78 -1.06 3.76
N VAL A 77 7.84 -2.13 2.95
CA VAL A 77 7.23 -3.43 3.26
C VAL A 77 7.77 -4.00 4.57
N GLU A 78 9.09 -4.04 4.75
CA GLU A 78 9.70 -4.62 5.95
C GLU A 78 9.33 -3.83 7.21
N ARG A 79 9.40 -2.50 7.15
CA ARG A 79 9.01 -1.63 8.27
C ARG A 79 7.52 -1.76 8.60
N ARG A 80 6.65 -1.81 7.59
CA ARG A 80 5.21 -1.97 7.79
C ARG A 80 4.85 -3.34 8.34
N GLY A 81 5.54 -4.38 7.87
CA GLY A 81 5.45 -5.74 8.41
C GLY A 81 5.80 -5.79 9.89
N ARG A 82 6.94 -5.19 10.27
CA ARG A 82 7.35 -5.09 11.68
C ARG A 82 6.33 -4.34 12.53
N ALA A 83 5.83 -3.20 12.06
CA ALA A 83 4.80 -2.44 12.77
C ALA A 83 3.51 -3.26 12.97
N ALA A 84 3.03 -3.93 11.92
CA ALA A 84 1.83 -4.76 12.00
C ALA A 84 1.99 -5.95 12.96
N ALA A 85 3.14 -6.63 12.91
CA ALA A 85 3.45 -7.73 13.82
C ALA A 85 3.51 -7.27 15.28
N ALA A 86 4.24 -6.19 15.58
CA ALA A 86 4.34 -5.64 16.93
C ALA A 86 2.97 -5.20 17.50
N LEU A 87 2.14 -4.57 16.65
CA LEU A 87 0.77 -4.21 17.04
C LEU A 87 -0.10 -5.45 17.31
N ALA A 88 0.05 -6.52 16.52
CA ALA A 88 -0.66 -7.77 16.73
C ALA A 88 -0.28 -8.44 18.06
N GLU A 89 1.02 -8.52 18.38
CA GLU A 89 1.52 -9.09 19.63
C GLU A 89 1.02 -8.32 20.85
N ARG A 90 1.09 -6.98 20.79
CA ARG A 90 0.78 -6.10 21.91
C ARG A 90 -0.71 -5.99 22.18
N HIS A 91 -1.51 -5.77 21.13
CA HIS A 91 -2.95 -5.47 21.28
C HIS A 91 -3.84 -6.71 21.15
N ARG A 92 -3.28 -7.85 20.70
CA ARG A 92 -3.96 -9.14 20.54
C ARG A 92 -5.38 -9.00 19.95
N PRO A 93 -5.51 -8.42 18.74
CA PRO A 93 -6.80 -8.27 18.10
C PRO A 93 -7.39 -9.64 17.75
N GLU A 94 -8.72 -9.74 17.70
CA GLU A 94 -9.45 -10.92 17.22
C GLU A 94 -9.62 -10.90 15.69
N PHE A 95 -9.43 -9.74 15.07
CA PHE A 95 -9.37 -9.55 13.62
C PHE A 95 -8.27 -8.56 13.30
N LEU A 96 -7.37 -8.93 12.40
CA LEU A 96 -6.30 -8.06 11.91
C LEU A 96 -6.39 -7.94 10.39
N PHE A 97 -6.31 -6.71 9.90
CA PHE A 97 -6.15 -6.40 8.50
C PHE A 97 -4.86 -5.59 8.30
N ALA A 98 -4.03 -5.99 7.34
CA ALA A 98 -2.83 -5.27 6.93
C ALA A 98 -2.75 -5.18 5.40
N LEU A 99 -2.47 -3.99 4.87
CA LEU A 99 -2.34 -3.76 3.43
C LEU A 99 -0.91 -3.37 3.05
N PHE A 100 -0.35 -4.08 2.07
CA PHE A 100 0.93 -3.77 1.43
C PHE A 100 0.68 -3.20 0.03
N ARG A 101 0.41 -1.90 -0.04
CA ARG A 101 0.16 -1.22 -1.32
C ARG A 101 1.43 -1.02 -2.16
N GLU A 102 2.60 -1.26 -1.59
CA GLU A 102 3.84 -1.34 -2.34
C GLU A 102 3.76 -2.38 -3.48
N THR A 103 3.01 -3.47 -3.29
CA THR A 103 2.82 -4.51 -4.30
C THR A 103 2.13 -3.99 -5.56
N ASP A 104 1.10 -3.17 -5.39
CA ASP A 104 0.39 -2.45 -6.45
C ASP A 104 1.31 -1.44 -7.15
N ARG A 105 2.02 -0.61 -6.36
CA ARG A 105 2.94 0.39 -6.92
C ARG A 105 4.07 -0.24 -7.72
N LEU A 106 4.65 -1.34 -7.24
CA LEU A 106 5.73 -2.04 -7.94
C LEU A 106 5.23 -2.59 -9.27
N GLN A 107 4.06 -3.25 -9.27
CA GLN A 107 3.47 -3.82 -10.47
C GLN A 107 3.08 -2.74 -11.48
N HIS A 108 2.53 -1.60 -11.05
CA HIS A 108 2.22 -0.49 -11.94
C HIS A 108 3.43 0.07 -12.70
N GLN A 109 4.62 0.04 -12.10
CA GLN A 109 5.79 0.72 -12.66
C GLN A 109 6.72 -0.25 -13.39
N LEU A 110 6.79 -1.50 -12.93
CA LEU A 110 7.81 -2.47 -13.38
C LEU A 110 7.18 -3.78 -13.89
N TRP A 111 5.94 -3.73 -14.38
CA TRP A 111 5.23 -4.91 -14.88
C TRP A 111 6.03 -5.70 -15.91
N ASP A 112 6.65 -5.02 -16.88
CA ASP A 112 7.39 -5.68 -17.98
C ASP A 112 8.62 -6.46 -17.49
N GLU A 113 9.14 -6.13 -16.31
CA GLU A 113 10.22 -6.88 -15.67
C GLU A 113 9.68 -8.01 -14.80
N LEU A 114 8.53 -7.80 -14.15
CA LEU A 114 7.85 -8.77 -13.31
C LEU A 114 7.15 -9.88 -14.10
N ALA A 115 6.75 -9.60 -15.33
CA ALA A 115 6.07 -10.54 -16.22
C ALA A 115 7.02 -11.53 -16.92
N ARG A 116 8.34 -11.40 -16.70
CA ARG A 116 9.36 -12.31 -17.23
C ARG A 116 9.36 -13.64 -16.47
N PRO A 117 9.96 -14.71 -17.04
CA PRO A 117 10.26 -15.92 -16.28
C PRO A 117 10.98 -15.58 -14.97
N VAL A 118 10.68 -16.32 -13.89
CA VAL A 118 11.14 -16.01 -12.52
C VAL A 118 12.67 -15.89 -12.43
N GLU A 119 13.39 -16.68 -13.23
CA GLU A 119 14.85 -16.71 -13.31
C GLU A 119 15.42 -15.41 -13.89
N GLU A 120 14.66 -14.74 -14.77
CA GLU A 120 15.02 -13.50 -15.46
C GLU A 120 14.56 -12.24 -14.71
N ILE A 121 13.67 -12.38 -13.70
CA ILE A 121 13.25 -11.25 -12.86
C ILE A 121 14.49 -10.70 -12.13
N PRO A 122 14.75 -9.38 -12.18
CA PRO A 122 15.85 -8.76 -11.44
C PRO A 122 15.82 -9.13 -9.95
N GLU A 123 17.00 -9.38 -9.38
CA GLU A 123 17.11 -9.88 -8.00
C GLU A 123 16.50 -8.92 -6.98
N GLU A 124 16.57 -7.61 -7.20
CA GLU A 124 15.94 -6.61 -6.34
C GLU A 124 14.41 -6.72 -6.30
N LEU A 125 13.77 -7.14 -7.41
CA LEU A 125 12.32 -7.36 -7.45
C LEU A 125 11.96 -8.69 -6.79
N ARG A 126 12.78 -9.74 -6.95
CA ARG A 126 12.61 -10.98 -6.18
C ARG A 126 12.80 -10.73 -4.68
N ALA A 127 13.77 -9.92 -4.30
CA ALA A 127 14.02 -9.53 -2.91
C ALA A 127 12.81 -8.78 -2.30
N PHE A 128 12.16 -7.90 -3.06
CA PHE A 128 10.92 -7.26 -2.66
C PHE A 128 9.81 -8.28 -2.35
N TRP A 129 9.57 -9.25 -3.23
CA TRP A 129 8.54 -10.26 -3.00
C TRP A 129 8.87 -11.17 -1.82
N ARG A 130 10.14 -11.56 -1.65
CA ARG A 130 10.59 -12.28 -0.45
C ARG A 130 10.42 -11.46 0.83
N ALA A 131 10.64 -10.14 0.78
CA ALA A 131 10.39 -9.26 1.93
C ALA A 131 8.89 -9.19 2.26
N THR A 132 8.03 -9.15 1.25
CA THR A 132 6.57 -9.19 1.42
C THR A 132 6.13 -10.50 2.06
N ASP A 133 6.64 -11.64 1.58
CA ASP A 133 6.36 -12.96 2.16
C ASP A 133 6.81 -13.04 3.63
N ARG A 134 8.04 -12.60 3.94
CA ARG A 134 8.54 -12.53 5.33
C ARG A 134 7.67 -11.65 6.22
N ALA A 135 7.20 -10.51 5.71
CA ALA A 135 6.32 -9.61 6.44
C ALA A 135 4.96 -10.28 6.74
N CYS A 136 4.35 -10.95 5.76
CA CYS A 136 3.12 -11.73 5.96
C CYS A 136 3.31 -12.83 7.01
N ALA A 137 4.40 -13.59 6.93
CA ALA A 137 4.71 -14.66 7.89
C ALA A 137 4.94 -14.12 9.31
N ALA A 138 5.61 -12.97 9.46
CA ALA A 138 5.81 -12.33 10.75
C ALA A 138 4.47 -11.88 11.36
N ILE A 139 3.59 -11.28 10.57
CA ILE A 139 2.25 -10.86 11.01
C ILE A 139 1.40 -12.07 11.41
N ASP A 140 1.37 -13.13 10.62
CA ASP A 140 0.61 -14.35 10.93
C ASP A 140 1.09 -14.99 12.25
N ARG A 141 2.40 -15.13 12.43
CA ARG A 141 3.00 -15.64 13.67
C ARG A 141 2.60 -14.78 14.87
N ALA A 142 2.75 -13.46 14.75
CA ALA A 142 2.39 -12.50 15.79
C ALA A 142 0.91 -12.56 16.17
N PHE A 143 0.02 -12.65 15.16
CA PHE A 143 -1.42 -12.76 15.38
C PHE A 143 -1.78 -14.08 16.08
N ARG A 144 -1.24 -15.21 15.63
CA ARG A 144 -1.48 -16.53 16.22
C ARG A 144 -0.98 -16.65 17.66
N ALA A 145 0.07 -15.92 18.04
CA ALA A 145 0.53 -15.84 19.42
C ALA A 145 -0.52 -15.26 20.39
N GLY A 146 -1.54 -14.57 19.88
CA GLY A 146 -2.72 -14.13 20.64
C GLY A 146 -3.61 -15.27 21.14
N GLY A 147 -3.44 -16.48 20.59
CA GLY A 147 -4.16 -17.70 20.98
C GLY A 147 -5.45 -17.93 20.18
N GLY A 148 -5.99 -19.16 20.31
CA GLY A 148 -7.23 -19.59 19.65
C GLY A 148 -7.06 -20.05 18.19
N PRO A 149 -8.09 -20.67 17.60
CA PRO A 149 -8.08 -21.05 16.19
C PRO A 149 -8.09 -19.80 15.30
N ALA A 150 -7.15 -19.72 14.36
CA ALA A 150 -7.00 -18.60 13.44
C ALA A 150 -6.92 -19.07 11.98
N VAL A 151 -7.64 -18.36 11.11
CA VAL A 151 -7.58 -18.50 9.66
C VAL A 151 -6.97 -17.23 9.09
N THR A 152 -5.98 -17.40 8.22
CA THR A 152 -5.26 -16.30 7.58
C THR A 152 -5.55 -16.32 6.10
N PHE A 153 -6.01 -15.18 5.58
CA PHE A 153 -6.22 -14.97 4.15
C PHE A 153 -5.13 -14.06 3.62
N VAL A 154 -4.42 -14.53 2.60
CA VAL A 154 -3.55 -13.71 1.76
C VAL A 154 -4.27 -13.51 0.44
N ILE A 155 -4.77 -12.31 0.23
CA ILE A 155 -5.61 -11.98 -0.93
C ILE A 155 -5.07 -10.74 -1.63
N SER A 156 -5.38 -10.65 -2.91
CA SER A 156 -5.22 -9.46 -3.71
C SER A 156 -6.60 -9.01 -4.17
N ASP A 157 -6.83 -7.70 -4.20
CA ASP A 157 -8.06 -7.08 -4.68
C ASP A 157 -8.13 -7.08 -6.22
N HIS A 158 -7.00 -7.07 -6.91
CA HIS A 158 -6.91 -7.19 -8.36
C HIS A 158 -5.53 -7.66 -8.86
N GLY A 159 -5.51 -8.21 -10.07
CA GLY A 159 -4.26 -8.49 -10.79
C GLY A 159 -3.66 -7.25 -11.46
N HIS A 160 -2.61 -7.47 -12.24
CA HIS A 160 -1.99 -6.47 -13.12
C HIS A 160 -1.77 -7.09 -14.51
N GLY A 161 -1.50 -6.22 -15.48
CA GLY A 161 -1.32 -6.62 -16.88
C GLY A 161 -0.58 -5.55 -17.68
N ARG A 162 -0.13 -5.93 -18.87
CA ARG A 162 0.57 -5.04 -19.79
C ARG A 162 -0.38 -3.96 -20.29
N ILE A 163 0.11 -2.72 -20.32
CA ILE A 163 -0.56 -1.60 -20.98
C ILE A 163 0.09 -1.45 -22.35
N GLU A 164 -0.68 -1.67 -23.42
CA GLU A 164 -0.18 -1.56 -24.80
C GLU A 164 -0.39 -0.16 -25.39
N SER A 165 -1.42 0.54 -24.91
CA SER A 165 -1.83 1.84 -25.43
C SER A 165 -2.70 2.58 -24.43
N ASP A 166 -2.63 3.91 -24.43
CA ASP A 166 -3.54 4.77 -23.70
C ASP A 166 -4.58 5.37 -24.65
N PHE A 167 -5.85 5.39 -24.21
CA PHE A 167 -6.91 6.12 -24.90
C PHE A 167 -7.21 7.41 -24.14
N LEU A 168 -6.81 8.53 -24.73
CA LEU A 168 -7.03 9.86 -24.15
C LEU A 168 -8.47 10.32 -24.44
N THR A 169 -9.42 9.91 -23.60
CA THR A 169 -10.85 10.19 -23.77
C THR A 169 -11.14 11.67 -24.00
N ASN A 170 -10.47 12.58 -23.28
CA ASN A 170 -10.65 14.02 -23.45
C ASN A 170 -10.22 14.51 -24.83
N ARG A 171 -9.15 13.94 -25.39
CA ARG A 171 -8.66 14.25 -26.73
C ARG A 171 -9.64 13.75 -27.77
N TRP A 172 -10.04 12.48 -27.68
CA TRP A 172 -11.00 11.90 -28.62
C TRP A 172 -12.32 12.66 -28.62
N LEU A 173 -12.89 12.98 -27.45
CA LEU A 173 -14.12 13.77 -27.36
C LEU A 173 -13.97 15.16 -27.98
N ALA A 174 -12.80 15.79 -27.87
CA ALA A 174 -12.54 17.09 -28.49
C ALA A 174 -12.39 16.97 -30.02
N GLU A 175 -11.71 15.93 -30.50
CA GLU A 175 -11.55 15.63 -31.93
C GLU A 175 -12.89 15.30 -32.61
N GLU A 176 -13.79 14.59 -31.93
CA GLU A 176 -15.15 14.27 -32.41
C GLU A 176 -16.16 15.43 -32.22
N GLY A 177 -15.75 16.55 -31.62
CA GLY A 177 -16.62 17.72 -31.39
C GLY A 177 -17.61 17.58 -30.23
N PHE A 178 -17.53 16.52 -29.42
CA PHE A 178 -18.35 16.33 -28.21
C PHE A 178 -17.87 17.14 -27.01
N LEU A 179 -16.60 17.55 -26.99
CA LEU A 179 -15.99 18.37 -25.94
C LEU A 179 -15.48 19.70 -26.52
N VAL A 180 -16.03 20.82 -26.06
CA VAL A 180 -15.58 22.17 -26.41
C VAL A 180 -15.01 22.85 -25.17
N PHE A 181 -13.75 23.26 -25.23
CA PHE A 181 -13.11 24.03 -24.17
C PHE A 181 -13.55 25.50 -24.25
N ARG A 182 -14.04 26.07 -23.13
CA ARG A 182 -14.53 27.46 -23.07
C ARG A 182 -13.42 28.50 -23.22
N ASP A 183 -12.25 28.21 -22.66
CA ASP A 183 -11.03 28.98 -22.82
C ASP A 183 -9.99 28.04 -23.43
N ALA A 184 -9.29 28.46 -24.50
CA ALA A 184 -8.14 27.72 -24.99
C ALA A 184 -7.07 27.76 -23.89
N PRO A 185 -6.75 26.65 -23.20
CA PRO A 185 -5.85 26.75 -22.08
C PRO A 185 -4.45 26.98 -22.65
N VAL A 186 -3.91 28.17 -22.42
CA VAL A 186 -2.54 28.54 -22.79
C VAL A 186 -1.60 27.51 -22.15
N GLY A 187 -1.05 26.62 -22.97
CA GLY A 187 -0.09 25.58 -22.55
C GLY A 187 -0.62 24.15 -22.34
N LEU A 188 -1.93 23.87 -22.43
CA LEU A 188 -2.42 22.48 -22.32
C LEU A 188 -2.39 21.68 -23.63
N SER A 189 -2.22 22.33 -24.79
CA SER A 189 -2.22 21.65 -26.11
C SER A 189 -1.10 20.61 -26.28
N ARG A 190 -0.05 20.65 -25.44
CA ARG A 190 1.03 19.64 -25.44
C ARG A 190 0.95 18.59 -24.32
N ARG A 191 0.11 18.76 -23.29
CA ARG A 191 0.05 17.84 -22.13
C ARG A 191 -1.27 17.10 -21.98
N LEU A 192 -2.34 17.56 -22.63
CA LEU A 192 -3.58 16.77 -22.78
C LEU A 192 -3.57 15.84 -24.00
N PHE A 193 -2.58 16.00 -24.88
CA PHE A 193 -2.54 15.38 -26.21
C PHE A 193 -1.25 14.58 -26.48
N ALA A 194 -0.31 14.54 -25.54
CA ALA A 194 0.94 13.78 -25.63
C ALA A 194 1.02 12.74 -24.52
#